data_AF-A0A4Y2UF77-F1
#
_entry.id   AF-A0A4Y2UF77-F1
#
_cell.length_a   1.000
_cell.length_b   1.000
_cell.length_c   1.000
_cell.angle_alpha   90.00
_cell.angle_beta   90.00
_cell.angle_gamma   90.00
#
_symmetry.space_group_name_H-M   'P 1'
#
loop_
_entity.id
_entity.type
_entity.pdbx_description
1 polymer ?
#
loop_
_entity_poly.entity_id
_entity_poly.type
_entity_poly.pdbx_seq_one_letter_code
_entity_poly.pdbx_strand_id
1 'polypeptide(L)'
;MGSPCAINTKLGWIFSGMVYASSNARIQMSVIGHVEVEFYLKRFWALESIPNDDSVSLFEDTYAKTVIRTEAGRYVASLPFKSPPELGNTETRALKCFYHLEDKLDRDPILKRQYVEFMRDYLVLNHMELIPDSEVLNPRRYYLPHHGVRKDGSTTTKLSCV
;
A
#
# COMPACT_ATOMS: atom_id res chain seq x y z
N MET A 1 -53.56 4.72 32.94
CA MET A 1 -53.74 5.85 33.88
C MET A 1 -52.38 6.14 34.52
N GLY A 2 -51.84 7.33 34.27
CA GLY A 2 -50.40 7.60 34.31
C GLY A 2 -49.95 8.43 35.51
N SER A 3 -49.47 7.74 36.55
CA SER A 3 -48.70 8.35 37.64
C SER A 3 -47.26 8.65 37.20
N PRO A 4 -46.61 9.71 37.71
CA PRO A 4 -45.22 10.02 37.36
C PRO A 4 -44.27 8.93 37.86
N CYS A 5 -43.38 8.46 36.99
CA CYS A 5 -42.34 7.49 37.29
C CYS A 5 -40.95 8.06 37.01
N ALA A 6 -39.95 7.52 37.73
CA ALA A 6 -38.54 7.84 37.51
C ALA A 6 -37.85 6.64 36.83
N ILE A 7 -37.10 6.90 35.77
CA ILE A 7 -36.37 5.90 34.98
C ILE A 7 -34.89 6.19 35.12
N ASN A 8 -34.13 5.21 35.63
CA ASN A 8 -32.68 5.32 35.71
C ASN A 8 -32.06 4.99 34.34
N THR A 9 -31.23 5.89 33.82
CA THR A 9 -30.46 5.67 32.61
C THR A 9 -28.97 5.87 32.87
N LYS A 10 -28.11 5.42 31.96
CA LYS A 10 -26.66 5.68 32.04
C LYS A 10 -26.29 7.18 32.01
N LEU A 11 -27.22 8.04 31.62
CA LEU A 11 -27.05 9.50 31.58
C LEU A 11 -27.71 10.21 32.77
N GLY A 12 -28.29 9.48 33.73
CA GLY A 12 -28.99 10.02 34.89
C GLY A 12 -30.46 9.61 34.96
N TRP A 13 -31.20 10.21 35.90
CA TRP A 13 -32.62 9.94 36.13
C TRP A 13 -33.52 10.78 35.23
N ILE A 14 -34.51 10.14 34.61
CA ILE A 14 -35.53 10.78 33.79
C ILE A 14 -36.88 10.63 34.51
N PHE A 15 -37.65 11.70 34.66
CA PHE A 15 -38.99 11.67 35.22
C PHE A 15 -40.04 11.78 34.10
N SER A 16 -41.02 10.88 34.08
CA SER A 16 -42.05 10.82 33.03
C SER A 16 -43.44 10.52 33.62
N GLY A 17 -44.46 11.27 33.19
CA GLY A 17 -45.87 11.04 33.57
C GLY A 17 -46.64 12.34 33.85
N MET A 18 -47.93 12.21 34.14
CA MET A 18 -48.82 13.36 34.36
C MET A 18 -48.63 13.94 35.76
N VAL A 19 -48.50 15.27 35.85
CA VAL A 19 -48.43 15.99 37.12
C VAL A 19 -49.58 17.00 37.15
N TYR A 20 -50.37 16.96 38.23
CA TYR A 20 -51.43 17.95 38.46
C TYR A 20 -50.82 19.14 39.20
N ALA A 21 -50.73 20.29 38.53
CA ALA A 21 -50.17 21.50 39.11
C ALA A 21 -51.19 22.21 40.01
N SER A 22 -50.80 22.60 41.22
CA SER A 22 -51.52 23.60 42.03
C SER A 22 -51.30 25.00 41.44
N SER A 23 -52.22 25.95 41.69
CA SER A 23 -52.34 27.28 41.04
C SER A 23 -51.10 28.20 41.08
N ASN A 24 -50.03 27.84 41.77
CA ASN A 24 -48.77 28.61 41.88
C ASN A 24 -47.51 27.87 41.37
N ALA A 25 -47.64 26.78 40.62
CA ALA A 25 -46.47 26.05 40.10
C ALA A 25 -45.87 26.72 38.84
N ARG A 26 -44.58 27.10 38.88
CA ARG A 26 -43.82 27.46 37.68
C ARG A 26 -43.30 26.19 37.02
N ILE A 27 -43.92 25.78 35.91
CA ILE A 27 -43.43 24.67 35.09
C ILE A 27 -42.45 25.25 34.06
N GLN A 28 -41.18 24.85 34.15
CA GLN A 28 -40.17 25.16 33.14
C GLN A 28 -39.99 23.93 32.26
N MET A 29 -40.54 23.96 31.04
CA MET A 29 -40.39 22.88 30.07
C MET A 29 -39.14 23.13 29.22
N SER A 30 -38.11 22.30 29.39
CA SER A 30 -36.99 22.24 28.45
C SER A 30 -37.30 21.20 27.39
N VAL A 31 -37.55 21.64 26.17
CA VAL A 31 -37.62 20.75 25.01
C VAL A 31 -36.19 20.52 24.56
N ILE A 32 -35.64 19.35 24.88
CA ILE A 32 -34.42 18.87 24.21
C ILE A 32 -34.89 18.37 22.85
N GLY A 33 -34.69 19.21 21.83
CA GLY A 33 -35.03 18.88 20.45
C GLY A 33 -34.44 17.53 20.10
N HIS A 34 -35.25 16.68 19.46
CA HIS A 34 -34.75 15.47 18.81
C HIS A 34 -33.53 15.88 17.98
N VAL A 35 -32.33 15.50 18.42
CA VAL A 35 -31.23 15.33 17.50
C VAL A 35 -31.82 14.41 16.45
N GLU A 36 -31.81 14.82 15.18
CA GLU A 36 -32.25 13.97 14.08
C GLU A 36 -31.25 12.82 13.94
N VAL A 37 -31.23 11.92 14.92
CA VAL A 37 -30.33 10.78 15.01
C VAL A 37 -30.43 10.00 13.72
N GLU A 38 -31.65 9.88 13.18
CA GLU A 38 -31.90 9.26 11.89
C GLU A 38 -31.20 9.99 10.71
N PHE A 39 -31.22 11.33 10.68
CA PHE A 39 -30.49 12.12 9.68
C PHE A 39 -28.98 11.89 9.77
N TYR A 40 -28.42 11.98 10.98
CA TYR A 40 -26.99 11.79 11.19
C TYR A 40 -26.55 10.34 10.96
N LEU A 41 -27.36 9.35 11.33
CA LEU A 41 -27.07 7.94 11.04
C LEU A 41 -27.09 7.68 9.54
N LYS A 42 -28.12 8.17 8.82
CA LYS A 42 -28.20 8.05 7.36
C LYS A 42 -27.02 8.72 6.69
N ARG A 43 -26.63 9.92 7.15
CA ARG A 43 -25.48 10.64 6.60
C ARG A 43 -24.15 9.95 6.90
N PHE A 44 -23.99 9.41 8.11
CA PHE A 44 -22.81 8.63 8.49
C PHE A 44 -22.67 7.40 7.58
N TRP A 45 -23.74 6.61 7.43
CA TRP A 45 -23.72 5.43 6.56
C TRP A 45 -23.54 5.77 5.09
N ALA A 46 -24.07 6.91 4.60
CA ALA A 46 -23.85 7.35 3.23
C ALA A 46 -22.39 7.80 2.95
N LEU A 47 -21.68 8.30 3.97
CA LEU A 47 -20.27 8.70 3.85
C LEU A 47 -19.32 7.49 3.95
N GLU A 48 -19.63 6.54 4.83
CA GLU A 48 -18.84 5.32 5.02
C GLU A 48 -19.20 4.21 4.03
N SER A 49 -20.35 4.30 3.35
CA SER A 49 -20.71 3.34 2.32
C SER A 49 -19.78 3.49 1.12
N ILE A 50 -19.10 2.41 0.79
CA ILE A 50 -18.43 2.27 -0.49
C ILE A 50 -19.54 2.22 -1.55
N PRO A 51 -19.53 3.10 -2.58
CA PRO A 51 -20.51 3.05 -3.66
C PRO A 51 -20.54 1.64 -4.25
N ASN A 52 -21.74 1.09 -4.43
CA ASN A 52 -21.93 -0.17 -5.15
C ASN A 52 -21.80 0.11 -6.66
N ASP A 53 -20.59 0.52 -7.04
CA ASP A 53 -20.18 0.84 -8.39
C ASP A 53 -19.47 -0.39 -8.98
N ASP A 54 -19.68 -0.63 -10.27
CA ASP A 54 -19.03 -1.71 -11.02
C ASP A 54 -17.49 -1.60 -10.95
N SER A 55 -16.95 -0.43 -10.57
CA SER A 55 -15.53 -0.23 -10.32
C SER A 55 -14.96 -1.18 -9.26
N VAL A 56 -15.72 -1.56 -8.22
CA VAL A 56 -15.25 -2.51 -7.19
C VAL A 56 -14.99 -3.89 -7.82
N SER A 57 -15.89 -4.34 -8.70
CA SER A 57 -15.72 -5.61 -9.43
C SER A 57 -14.49 -5.60 -10.34
N LEU A 58 -14.19 -4.45 -10.96
CA LEU A 58 -13.00 -4.28 -11.78
C LEU A 58 -11.70 -4.39 -10.96
N PHE A 59 -11.70 -3.88 -9.72
CA PHE A 59 -10.55 -3.99 -8.82
C PHE A 59 -10.35 -5.42 -8.33
N GLU A 60 -11.42 -6.13 -7.96
CA GLU A 60 -11.35 -7.54 -7.56
C GLU A 60 -10.85 -8.42 -8.70
N ASP A 61 -11.39 -8.24 -9.91
CA ASP A 61 -10.93 -8.94 -11.10
C ASP A 61 -9.47 -8.66 -11.41
N THR A 62 -9.05 -7.41 -11.30
CA THR A 62 -7.65 -7.01 -11.52
C THR A 62 -6.76 -7.65 -10.47
N TYR A 63 -7.15 -7.62 -9.20
CA TYR A 63 -6.42 -8.25 -8.11
C TYR A 63 -6.27 -9.76 -8.34
N ALA A 64 -7.38 -10.45 -8.63
CA ALA A 64 -7.38 -11.88 -8.90
C ALA A 64 -6.50 -12.27 -10.12
N LYS A 65 -6.43 -11.41 -11.13
CA LYS A 65 -5.59 -11.63 -12.32
C LYS A 65 -4.11 -11.27 -12.12
N THR A 66 -3.81 -10.31 -11.26
CA THR A 66 -2.45 -9.73 -11.15
C THR A 66 -1.72 -10.11 -9.88
N VAL A 67 -2.41 -10.59 -8.85
CA VAL A 67 -1.84 -10.91 -7.54
C VAL A 67 -2.00 -12.39 -7.24
N ILE A 68 -0.88 -13.07 -7.01
CA ILE A 68 -0.85 -14.46 -6.56
C ILE A 68 -0.21 -14.56 -5.18
N ARG A 69 -0.63 -15.55 -4.40
CA ARG A 69 0.02 -15.90 -3.14
C ARG A 69 0.81 -17.18 -3.33
N THR A 70 2.12 -17.13 -3.06
CA THR A 70 3.00 -18.30 -3.16
C THR A 70 2.71 -19.29 -2.02
N GLU A 71 3.16 -20.54 -2.17
CA GLU A 71 3.05 -21.57 -1.13
C GLU A 71 3.77 -21.15 0.18
N ALA A 72 4.82 -20.34 0.07
CA ALA A 72 5.53 -19.74 1.20
C ALA A 72 4.78 -18.54 1.83
N GLY A 73 3.57 -18.22 1.36
CA GLY A 73 2.72 -17.16 1.89
C GLY A 73 3.06 -15.75 1.41
N ARG A 74 3.98 -15.57 0.44
CA ARG A 74 4.33 -14.25 -0.11
C ARG A 74 3.34 -13.84 -1.18
N TYR A 75 3.00 -12.56 -1.25
CA TYR A 75 2.22 -12.00 -2.35
C TYR A 75 3.16 -11.57 -3.49
N VAL A 76 2.84 -11.99 -4.71
CA VAL A 76 3.51 -11.59 -5.94
C VAL A 76 2.49 -10.84 -6.78
N ALA A 77 2.78 -9.57 -7.06
CA ALA A 77 1.92 -8.71 -7.86
C ALA A 77 2.58 -8.42 -9.20
N SER A 78 1.83 -8.56 -10.28
CA SER A 78 2.23 -8.14 -11.61
C SER A 78 2.16 -6.62 -11.72
N LEU A 79 3.13 -6.02 -12.41
CA LEU A 79 3.12 -4.58 -12.66
C LEU A 79 1.95 -4.23 -13.60
N PRO A 80 1.12 -3.23 -13.24
CA PRO A 80 -0.09 -2.90 -13.99
C PRO A 80 0.27 -2.04 -15.22
N PHE A 81 0.84 -2.67 -16.24
CA PHE A 81 1.03 -2.02 -17.54
C PHE A 81 -0.27 -2.11 -18.37
N LYS A 82 -0.70 -1.00 -18.98
CA LYS A 82 -1.83 -1.01 -19.94
C LYS A 82 -1.52 -1.88 -21.16
N SER A 83 -0.26 -1.86 -21.59
CA SER A 83 0.33 -2.75 -22.58
C SER A 83 1.82 -2.93 -22.23
N PRO A 84 2.44 -4.07 -22.55
CA PRO A 84 3.88 -4.25 -22.32
C PRO A 84 4.67 -3.12 -22.99
N PRO A 85 5.50 -2.36 -22.25
CA PRO A 85 6.25 -1.27 -22.83
C PRO A 85 7.36 -1.80 -23.75
N GLU A 86 7.48 -1.22 -24.94
CA GLU A 86 8.61 -1.48 -25.83
C GLU A 86 9.72 -0.46 -25.58
N LEU A 87 10.80 -0.87 -24.92
CA LEU A 87 11.90 0.03 -24.54
C LEU A 87 12.91 0.28 -25.68
N GLY A 88 12.67 -0.30 -26.87
CA GLY A 88 13.59 -0.27 -27.99
C GLY A 88 14.91 -1.00 -27.71
N ASN A 89 15.95 -0.69 -28.49
CA ASN A 89 17.27 -1.28 -28.31
C ASN A 89 18.04 -0.58 -27.17
N THR A 90 17.97 -1.15 -25.97
CA THR A 90 18.71 -0.69 -24.79
C THR A 90 20.16 -1.22 -24.73
N GLU A 91 20.50 -2.22 -25.54
CA GLU A 91 21.76 -2.98 -25.50
C GLU A 91 22.97 -2.08 -25.74
N THR A 92 22.94 -1.25 -26.78
CA THR A 92 24.05 -0.36 -27.13
C THR A 92 24.43 0.58 -25.99
N ARG A 93 23.43 1.10 -25.25
CA ARG A 93 23.67 1.98 -24.10
C ARG A 93 24.24 1.20 -22.92
N ALA A 94 23.65 0.04 -22.61
CA ALA A 94 24.12 -0.81 -21.53
C ALA A 94 25.56 -1.29 -21.76
N LEU A 95 25.90 -1.67 -23.00
CA LEU A 95 27.24 -2.12 -23.35
C LEU A 95 28.29 -1.02 -23.19
N LYS A 96 27.98 0.22 -23.57
CA LYS A 96 28.86 1.36 -23.30
C LYS A 96 29.08 1.54 -21.80
N CYS A 97 28.02 1.54 -20.99
CA CYS A 97 28.14 1.65 -19.54
C CYS A 97 28.92 0.48 -18.93
N PHE A 98 28.77 -0.72 -19.46
CA PHE A 98 29.51 -1.91 -19.04
C PHE A 98 31.02 -1.73 -19.24
N TYR A 99 31.47 -1.27 -20.41
CA TYR A 99 32.90 -1.02 -20.62
C TYR A 99 33.46 0.08 -19.70
N HIS A 100 32.69 1.13 -19.43
CA HIS A 100 33.11 2.15 -18.46
C HIS A 100 33.18 1.60 -17.03
N LEU A 101 32.29 0.68 -16.67
CA LEU A 101 32.32 -0.02 -15.39
C LEU A 101 33.59 -0.87 -15.30
N GLU A 102 33.87 -1.71 -16.30
CA GLU A 102 35.08 -2.53 -16.35
C GLU A 102 36.36 -1.69 -16.19
N ASP A 103 36.50 -0.62 -16.98
CA ASP A 103 37.64 0.31 -16.87
C ASP A 103 37.78 0.90 -15.46
N LYS A 104 36.66 1.22 -14.80
CA LYS A 104 36.66 1.77 -13.43
C LYS A 104 37.06 0.71 -12.42
N LEU A 105 36.57 -0.51 -12.55
CA LEU A 105 36.91 -1.63 -11.66
C LEU A 105 38.39 -2.02 -11.81
N ASP A 106 38.94 -1.97 -13.02
CA ASP A 106 40.35 -2.26 -13.25
C ASP A 106 41.28 -1.21 -12.64
N ARG A 107 40.86 0.06 -12.60
CA ARG A 107 41.61 1.14 -11.95
C ARG A 107 41.50 1.15 -10.42
N ASP A 108 40.45 0.57 -9.85
CA ASP A 108 40.21 0.50 -8.40
C ASP A 108 39.98 -0.95 -7.93
N PRO A 109 41.04 -1.66 -7.54
CA PRO A 109 40.96 -3.05 -7.09
C PRO A 109 40.10 -3.26 -5.83
N ILE A 110 39.93 -2.23 -4.99
CA ILE A 110 39.09 -2.30 -3.79
C ILE A 110 37.63 -2.28 -4.21
N LEU A 111 37.26 -1.35 -5.10
CA LEU A 111 35.91 -1.28 -5.67
C LEU A 111 35.57 -2.55 -6.44
N LYS A 112 36.50 -3.09 -7.24
CA LYS A 112 36.30 -4.36 -7.97
C LYS A 112 35.92 -5.50 -7.04
N ARG A 113 36.67 -5.67 -5.95
CA ARG A 113 36.39 -6.72 -4.96
C ARG A 113 35.00 -6.57 -4.35
N GLN A 114 34.66 -5.37 -3.90
CA GLN A 114 33.36 -5.08 -3.29
C GLN A 114 32.20 -5.29 -4.27
N TYR A 115 32.38 -4.92 -5.53
CA TYR A 115 31.37 -5.10 -6.57
C TYR A 115 31.15 -6.58 -6.89
N VAL A 116 32.23 -7.35 -7.05
CA VAL A 116 32.12 -8.81 -7.30
C VAL A 116 31.49 -9.54 -6.11
N GLU A 117 31.86 -9.17 -4.88
CA GLU A 117 31.22 -9.71 -3.67
C GLU A 117 29.72 -9.38 -3.63
N PHE A 118 29.34 -8.12 -3.89
CA PHE A 118 27.93 -7.73 -3.96
C PHE A 118 27.15 -8.54 -5.00
N MET A 119 27.67 -8.66 -6.23
CA MET A 119 27.00 -9.42 -7.30
C MET A 119 26.88 -10.89 -6.93
N ARG A 120 27.89 -11.49 -6.29
CA ARG A 120 27.81 -12.88 -5.81
C ARG A 120 26.71 -13.04 -4.77
N ASP A 121 26.65 -12.16 -3.77
CA ASP A 121 25.63 -12.22 -2.72
C ASP A 121 24.23 -12.04 -3.30
N TYR A 122 24.06 -11.11 -4.26
CA TYR A 122 22.79 -10.88 -4.96
C TYR A 122 22.31 -12.13 -5.73
N LEU A 123 23.23 -12.91 -6.32
CA LEU A 123 22.94 -14.20 -6.95
C LEU A 123 22.55 -15.27 -5.92
N VAL A 124 23.35 -15.42 -4.85
CA VAL A 124 23.12 -16.44 -3.80
C VAL A 124 21.81 -16.21 -3.06
N LEU A 125 21.43 -14.95 -2.84
CA LEU A 125 20.15 -14.55 -2.25
C LEU A 125 18.96 -14.66 -3.20
N ASN A 126 19.19 -15.16 -4.43
CA ASN A 126 18.17 -15.33 -5.46
C ASN A 126 17.45 -14.00 -5.79
N HIS A 127 18.21 -12.89 -5.78
CA HIS A 127 17.74 -11.56 -6.21
C HIS A 127 18.05 -11.28 -7.68
N MET A 128 18.93 -12.10 -8.29
CA MET A 128 19.10 -12.21 -9.73
C MET A 128 19.38 -13.67 -10.11
N GLU A 129 19.26 -13.98 -11.39
CA GLU A 129 19.58 -15.28 -11.95
C GLU A 129 20.32 -15.12 -13.29
N LEU A 130 21.00 -16.18 -13.71
CA LEU A 130 21.58 -16.22 -15.06
C LEU A 130 20.45 -16.37 -16.08
N ILE A 131 20.54 -15.61 -17.17
CA ILE A 131 19.58 -15.71 -18.27
C ILE A 131 19.71 -17.12 -18.89
N PRO A 132 18.60 -17.87 -19.05
CA PRO A 132 18.64 -19.17 -19.73
C PRO A 132 19.07 -19.04 -21.19
N ASP A 133 19.80 -20.04 -21.71
CA ASP A 133 20.26 -20.04 -23.10
C ASP A 133 19.13 -19.87 -24.12
N SER A 134 17.94 -20.40 -23.81
CA SER A 134 16.73 -20.26 -24.63
C SER A 134 16.22 -18.82 -24.75
N GLU A 135 16.56 -17.96 -23.79
CA GLU A 135 16.08 -16.58 -23.71
C GLU A 135 17.09 -15.54 -24.22
N VAL A 136 18.34 -15.95 -24.47
CA VAL A 136 19.40 -15.05 -24.96
C VAL A 136 19.00 -14.33 -26.25
N LEU A 137 18.28 -15.03 -27.14
CA LEU A 137 17.81 -14.48 -28.42
C LEU A 137 16.39 -13.92 -28.37
N ASN A 138 15.79 -13.78 -27.18
CA ASN A 138 14.46 -13.22 -27.03
C ASN A 138 14.42 -11.78 -27.58
N PRO A 139 13.49 -11.45 -28.51
CA PRO A 139 13.38 -10.10 -29.06
C PRO A 139 12.87 -9.07 -28.04
N ARG A 140 12.28 -9.51 -26.92
CA ARG A 140 11.81 -8.67 -25.81
C ARG A 140 12.80 -8.65 -24.64
N ARG A 141 14.10 -8.69 -24.94
CA ARG A 141 15.15 -8.52 -23.92
C ARG A 141 15.54 -7.05 -23.79
N TYR A 142 15.73 -6.61 -22.56
CA TYR A 142 16.14 -5.25 -22.24
C TYR A 142 17.33 -5.30 -21.29
N TYR A 143 18.28 -4.40 -21.49
CA TYR A 143 19.51 -4.32 -20.72
C TYR A 143 19.49 -3.05 -19.89
N LEU A 144 19.65 -3.21 -18.58
CA LEU A 144 19.73 -2.12 -17.63
C LEU A 144 21.21 -1.89 -17.26
N PRO A 145 21.77 -0.70 -17.57
CA PRO A 145 23.05 -0.32 -16.99
C PRO A 145 22.95 -0.34 -15.47
N HIS A 146 24.03 -0.77 -14.81
CA HIS A 146 24.13 -0.72 -13.35
C HIS A 146 25.57 -0.35 -12.96
N HIS A 147 25.73 0.21 -11.77
CA HIS A 147 27.04 0.59 -11.25
C HIS A 147 27.09 0.55 -9.72
N GLY A 148 28.27 0.26 -9.17
CA GLY A 148 28.51 0.27 -7.74
C GLY A 148 28.65 1.69 -7.17
N VAL A 149 27.88 1.99 -6.13
CA VAL A 149 27.95 3.21 -5.32
C VAL A 149 28.44 2.85 -3.92
N ARG A 150 29.59 3.40 -3.52
CA ARG A 150 30.14 3.24 -2.17
C ARG A 150 29.37 4.10 -1.18
N LYS A 151 29.04 3.52 -0.03
CA LYS A 151 28.43 4.24 1.10
C LYS A 151 29.35 4.11 2.29
N ASP A 152 30.28 5.06 2.45
CA ASP A 152 31.33 5.00 3.46
C ASP A 152 30.81 5.06 4.92
N GLY A 153 29.51 5.33 5.14
CA GLY A 153 28.83 5.30 6.44
C GLY A 153 27.85 4.14 6.66
N SER A 154 27.76 3.17 5.74
CA SER A 154 26.81 2.06 5.85
C SER A 154 27.31 0.99 6.83
N THR A 155 26.49 0.66 7.83
CA THR A 155 26.79 -0.38 8.84
C THR A 155 26.59 -1.80 8.33
N THR A 156 25.80 -2.01 7.27
CA THR A 156 25.43 -3.35 6.77
C THR A 156 26.12 -3.72 5.45
N THR A 157 26.22 -2.78 4.49
CA THR A 157 26.83 -3.07 3.18
C THR A 157 27.59 -1.85 2.67
N LYS A 158 28.90 -2.00 2.42
CA LYS A 158 29.79 -0.91 1.97
C LYS A 158 29.53 -0.45 0.53
N LEU A 159 28.83 -1.26 -0.26
CA LEU A 159 28.49 -1.01 -1.67
C LEU A 159 27.02 -1.32 -1.94
N SER A 160 26.37 -0.51 -2.77
CA SER A 160 25.06 -0.82 -3.37
C SER A 160 25.15 -0.66 -4.89
N CYS A 161 24.52 -1.54 -5.67
CA CYS A 161 24.36 -1.34 -7.11
C CYS A 161 23.10 -0.54 -7.41
N VAL A 162 23.21 0.42 -8.35
CA VAL A 162 22.10 1.21 -8.90
C VAL A 162 22.08 1.04 -10.41
#